data_AF-A0A662EPI3-F1
#
_entry.id   AF-A0A662EPI3-F1
#
_cell.length_a   1.000
_cell.length_b   1.000
_cell.length_c   1.000
_cell.angle_alpha   90.00
_cell.angle_beta   90.00
_cell.angle_gamma   90.00
#
_symmetry.space_group_name_H-M   'P 1'
#
loop_
_entity.id
_entity.type
_entity.pdbx_description
1 polymer ?
#
loop_
_entity_poly.entity_id
_entity_poly.type
_entity_poly.pdbx_seq_one_letter_code
_entity_poly.pdbx_strand_id
1 'polypeptide(L)'
;MRSEVRFAGFGGQGIISAGKITGKAAAIFDGKNAVMMQSYGPEARGGACNADLVISDEVIGYPRLERPDILVVMSQEAYEKYGHNINPSGTLLIDADLVVMDGSPLPVKRVYAIPATRLADGLGRKIVANVVMLGALVAITGIVSREAMLEAILSSVPPRTRELNERAYTTGYEKGKEALGADS
;
A
#
# COMPACT_ATOMS: atom_id res chain seq x y z
N MET A 1 15.97 3.20 11.47
CA MET A 1 15.22 3.97 10.46
C MET A 1 13.73 3.89 10.79
N ARG A 2 13.00 5.01 10.66
CA ARG A 2 11.54 5.08 10.82
C ARG A 2 10.90 5.39 9.46
N SER A 3 9.85 4.67 9.11
CA SER A 3 9.09 4.88 7.88
C SER A 3 7.60 4.92 8.19
N GLU A 4 6.92 5.92 7.63
CA GLU A 4 5.48 6.11 7.80
C GLU A 4 4.73 5.85 6.50
N VAL A 5 3.81 4.90 6.51
CA VAL A 5 2.99 4.55 5.34
C VAL A 5 1.50 4.69 5.65
N ARG A 6 0.76 5.35 4.77
CA ARG A 6 -0.70 5.41 4.77
C ARG A 6 -1.23 4.66 3.57
N PHE A 7 -2.08 3.66 3.82
CA PHE A 7 -2.92 3.03 2.81
C PHE A 7 -4.30 3.66 2.84
N ALA A 8 -4.85 4.05 1.70
CA ALA A 8 -6.16 4.68 1.61
C ALA A 8 -6.94 4.19 0.39
N GLY A 9 -8.26 4.08 0.53
CA GLY A 9 -9.16 3.63 -0.52
C GLY A 9 -10.59 3.49 -0.01
N PHE A 10 -11.42 2.74 -0.73
CA PHE A 10 -12.78 2.42 -0.31
C PHE A 10 -12.86 1.18 0.60
N GLY A 11 -13.87 1.16 1.47
CA GLY A 11 -14.27 -0.05 2.18
C GLY A 11 -14.48 -1.23 1.22
N GLY A 12 -13.86 -2.37 1.53
CA GLY A 12 -13.90 -3.57 0.67
C GLY A 12 -12.72 -3.75 -0.29
N GLN A 13 -11.89 -2.72 -0.52
CA GLN A 13 -10.65 -2.85 -1.32
C GLN A 13 -9.49 -3.53 -0.58
N GLY A 14 -9.68 -3.90 0.69
CA GLY A 14 -8.63 -4.55 1.48
C GLY A 14 -7.55 -3.59 1.99
N ILE A 15 -7.86 -2.30 2.18
CA ILE A 15 -6.95 -1.27 2.71
C ILE A 15 -6.44 -1.62 4.11
N ILE A 16 -7.35 -1.99 5.02
CA ILE A 16 -6.97 -2.43 6.37
C ILE A 16 -6.13 -3.72 6.32
N SER A 17 -6.49 -4.63 5.42
CA SER A 17 -5.71 -5.86 5.22
C SER A 17 -4.30 -5.55 4.72
N ALA A 18 -4.14 -4.59 3.80
CA ALA A 18 -2.83 -4.17 3.29
C ALA A 18 -1.94 -3.60 4.41
N GLY A 19 -2.50 -2.74 5.27
CA GLY A 19 -1.80 -2.23 6.46
C GLY A 19 -1.38 -3.34 7.42
N LYS A 20 -2.30 -4.28 7.74
CA LYS A 20 -2.01 -5.41 8.63
C LYS A 20 -0.94 -6.34 8.07
N ILE A 21 -1.02 -6.66 6.78
CA ILE A 21 -0.04 -7.51 6.09
C ILE A 21 1.33 -6.84 6.10
N THR A 22 1.42 -5.55 5.77
CA THR A 22 2.68 -4.80 5.78
C THR A 22 3.28 -4.71 7.19
N GLY A 23 2.44 -4.46 8.21
CA GLY A 23 2.89 -4.45 9.61
C GLY A 23 3.36 -5.83 10.08
N LYS A 24 2.68 -6.90 9.65
CA LYS A 24 3.11 -8.28 9.93
C LYS A 24 4.42 -8.62 9.23
N ALA A 25 4.59 -8.21 7.98
CA ALA A 25 5.86 -8.34 7.24
C ALA A 25 7.00 -7.69 8.04
N ALA A 26 6.82 -6.42 8.43
CA ALA A 26 7.81 -5.69 9.19
C ALA A 26 8.12 -6.34 10.56
N ALA A 27 7.09 -6.65 11.35
CA ALA A 27 7.29 -7.05 12.74
C ALA A 27 7.66 -8.52 12.93
N ILE A 28 7.07 -9.42 12.14
CA ILE A 28 7.21 -10.86 12.35
C ILE A 28 8.30 -11.44 11.46
N PHE A 29 8.46 -10.92 10.24
CA PHE A 29 9.33 -11.52 9.23
C PHE A 29 10.60 -10.70 8.95
N ASP A 30 10.60 -9.40 9.25
CA ASP A 30 11.78 -8.51 9.09
C ASP A 30 12.40 -8.06 10.43
N GLY A 31 11.83 -8.46 11.57
CA GLY A 31 12.38 -8.15 12.90
C GLY A 31 12.34 -6.67 13.30
N LYS A 32 11.46 -5.87 12.69
CA LYS A 32 11.27 -4.43 13.01
C LYS A 32 10.14 -4.22 14.03
N ASN A 33 9.99 -3.00 14.51
CA ASN A 33 8.81 -2.58 15.26
C ASN A 33 7.76 -2.05 14.28
N ALA A 34 6.48 -2.39 14.49
CA ALA A 34 5.38 -1.87 13.70
C ALA A 34 4.16 -1.54 14.57
N VAL A 35 3.57 -0.36 14.36
CA VAL A 35 2.31 0.03 15.00
C VAL A 35 1.36 0.56 13.95
N MET A 36 0.13 0.04 13.95
CA MET A 36 -0.91 0.40 12.99
C MET A 36 -2.07 1.11 13.68
N MET A 37 -2.52 2.21 13.08
CA MET A 37 -3.80 2.84 13.34
C MET A 37 -4.72 2.65 12.13
N GLN A 38 -6.02 2.55 12.36
CA GLN A 38 -7.01 2.44 11.31
C GLN A 38 -8.11 3.46 11.54
N SER A 39 -8.60 4.08 10.47
CA SER A 39 -9.78 4.93 10.52
C SER A 39 -10.74 4.53 9.40
N TYR A 40 -12.01 4.39 9.79
CA TYR A 40 -13.12 4.12 8.91
C TYR A 40 -14.32 4.92 9.42
N GLY A 41 -15.05 5.54 8.50
CA GLY A 41 -16.29 6.24 8.82
C GLY A 41 -17.41 5.27 9.21
N PRO A 42 -18.52 5.78 9.78
CA PRO A 42 -19.73 5.00 10.03
C PRO A 42 -20.27 4.32 8.76
N GLU A 43 -19.97 4.88 7.57
CA GLU A 43 -20.28 4.28 6.27
C GLU A 43 -19.29 3.15 5.91
N ALA A 44 -19.21 2.10 6.73
CA ALA A 44 -18.38 0.91 6.50
C ALA A 44 -18.62 0.19 5.14
N ARG A 45 -19.54 0.71 4.31
CA ARG A 45 -19.70 0.42 2.89
C ARG A 45 -19.70 1.73 2.10
N GLY A 46 -18.57 2.08 1.49
CA GLY A 46 -18.49 3.11 0.44
C GLY A 46 -17.61 4.31 0.73
N GLY A 47 -17.39 4.69 2.00
CA GLY A 47 -16.56 5.85 2.33
C GLY A 47 -15.06 5.60 2.29
N ALA A 48 -14.27 6.69 2.23
CA ALA A 48 -12.81 6.65 2.34
C ALA A 48 -12.35 6.04 3.69
N CYS A 49 -11.62 4.93 3.59
CA CYS A 49 -10.99 4.20 4.68
C CYS A 49 -9.47 4.31 4.58
N ASN A 50 -8.77 4.40 5.71
CA ASN A 50 -7.31 4.35 5.73
C ASN A 50 -6.74 3.46 6.85
N ALA A 51 -5.53 2.99 6.58
CA ALA A 51 -4.65 2.30 7.51
C ALA A 51 -3.31 3.05 7.55
N ASP A 52 -2.98 3.57 8.72
CA ASP A 52 -1.73 4.27 8.98
C ASP A 52 -0.79 3.32 9.72
N LEU A 53 0.44 3.19 9.24
CA LEU A 53 1.41 2.24 9.76
C LEU A 53 2.76 2.94 9.93
N VAL A 54 3.29 2.86 11.15
CA VAL A 54 4.66 3.24 11.47
C VAL A 54 5.50 1.98 11.55
N ILE A 55 6.61 1.94 10.83
CA ILE A 55 7.64 0.89 10.92
C ILE A 55 8.94 1.53 11.41
N SER A 56 9.64 0.88 12.35
CA SER A 56 10.86 1.42 12.92
C SER A 56 11.81 0.32 13.39
N ASP A 57 13.12 0.51 13.21
CA ASP A 57 14.13 -0.37 13.83
C ASP A 57 14.21 -0.17 15.36
N GLU A 58 13.69 0.96 15.86
CA GLU A 58 13.63 1.31 17.29
C GLU A 58 12.19 1.31 17.82
N VAL A 59 12.04 1.35 19.14
CA VAL A 59 10.74 1.42 19.83
C VAL A 59 9.92 2.61 19.34
N ILE A 60 8.65 2.37 19.03
CA ILE A 60 7.73 3.39 18.54
C ILE A 60 7.03 4.08 19.73
N GLY A 61 7.47 5.28 20.08
CA GLY A 61 6.85 6.09 21.14
C GLY A 61 5.61 6.88 20.71
N TYR A 62 5.45 7.15 19.41
CA TYR A 62 4.31 7.91 18.88
C TYR A 62 3.80 7.30 17.56
N PRO A 63 2.53 6.84 17.51
CA PRO A 63 2.01 6.05 16.40
C PRO A 63 1.22 6.85 15.34
N ARG A 64 1.00 8.16 15.54
CA ARG A 64 0.17 8.98 14.63
C ARG A 64 1.01 9.52 13.47
N LEU A 65 0.43 9.50 12.27
CA LEU A 65 1.01 10.05 11.04
C LEU A 65 0.37 11.40 10.72
N GLU A 66 1.18 12.46 10.64
CA GLU A 66 0.73 13.74 10.10
C GLU A 66 0.86 13.76 8.58
N ARG A 67 2.10 13.59 8.08
CA ARG A 67 2.47 13.51 6.67
C ARG A 67 3.29 12.24 6.42
N PRO A 68 2.70 11.16 5.87
CA PRO A 68 3.42 9.92 5.62
C PRO A 68 4.57 10.10 4.63
N ASP A 69 5.60 9.27 4.77
CA ASP A 69 6.67 9.15 3.78
C ASP A 69 6.19 8.41 2.53
N ILE A 70 5.25 7.48 2.70
CA ILE A 70 4.66 6.70 1.62
C ILE A 70 3.14 6.77 1.70
N LEU A 71 2.49 7.16 0.61
CA LEU A 71 1.04 7.17 0.50
C LEU A 71 0.61 6.21 -0.61
N VAL A 72 -0.24 5.24 -0.27
CA VAL A 72 -0.81 4.28 -1.23
C VAL A 72 -2.29 4.55 -1.34
N VAL A 73 -2.76 4.94 -2.52
CA VAL A 73 -4.16 5.34 -2.77
C VAL A 73 -4.80 4.47 -3.84
N MET A 74 -5.90 3.81 -3.48
CA MET A 74 -6.60 2.88 -4.37
C MET A 74 -7.98 3.39 -4.83
N SER A 75 -8.35 4.62 -4.48
CA SER A 75 -9.61 5.22 -4.96
C SER A 75 -9.55 6.74 -5.08
N GLN A 76 -10.41 7.29 -5.96
CA GLN A 76 -10.52 8.73 -6.18
C GLN A 76 -10.87 9.52 -4.90
N GLU A 77 -11.86 9.08 -4.12
CA GLU A 77 -12.25 9.78 -2.88
C GLU A 77 -11.10 9.80 -1.85
N ALA A 78 -10.32 8.72 -1.78
CA ALA A 78 -9.14 8.67 -0.94
C ALA A 78 -8.01 9.60 -1.44
N TYR A 79 -7.88 9.75 -2.76
CA TYR A 79 -6.94 10.69 -3.37
C TYR A 79 -7.33 12.14 -3.03
N GLU A 80 -8.59 12.51 -3.22
CA GLU A 80 -9.08 13.85 -2.89
C GLU A 80 -8.90 14.19 -1.41
N LYS A 81 -9.10 13.19 -0.53
CA LYS A 81 -8.97 13.38 0.92
C LYS A 81 -7.53 13.43 1.43
N TYR A 82 -6.64 12.60 0.88
CA TYR A 82 -5.29 12.37 1.45
C TYR A 82 -4.14 12.73 0.52
N GLY A 83 -4.35 12.86 -0.79
CA GLY A 83 -3.31 13.00 -1.81
C GLY A 83 -2.38 14.19 -1.61
N HIS A 84 -2.87 15.29 -1.02
CA HIS A 84 -2.09 16.47 -0.69
C HIS A 84 -1.40 16.40 0.69
N ASN A 85 -1.76 15.42 1.51
CA ASN A 85 -1.21 15.25 2.85
C ASN A 85 -0.13 14.17 2.84
N ILE A 86 1.03 14.51 2.29
CA ILE A 86 2.20 13.65 2.17
C ILE A 86 3.48 14.45 2.43
N ASN A 87 4.54 13.77 2.86
CA ASN A 87 5.86 14.36 3.01
C ASN A 87 6.38 14.85 1.63
N PRO A 88 6.93 16.07 1.49
CA PRO A 88 7.56 16.56 0.26
C PRO A 88 8.65 15.66 -0.31
N SER A 89 9.35 14.91 0.54
CA SER A 89 10.35 13.91 0.11
C SER A 89 9.76 12.52 -0.13
N GLY A 90 8.45 12.37 0.05
CA GLY A 90 7.75 11.10 0.05
C GLY A 90 7.44 10.54 -1.33
N THR A 91 6.77 9.40 -1.33
CA THR A 91 6.38 8.64 -2.52
C THR A 91 4.89 8.34 -2.50
N LEU A 92 4.20 8.73 -3.56
CA LEU A 92 2.79 8.43 -3.79
C LEU A 92 2.65 7.27 -4.77
N LEU A 93 1.90 6.23 -4.41
CA LEU A 93 1.47 5.17 -5.31
C LEU A 93 -0.05 5.28 -5.48
N ILE A 94 -0.52 5.29 -6.72
CA ILE A 94 -1.96 5.33 -7.03
C ILE A 94 -2.37 4.13 -7.87
N ASP A 95 -3.62 3.69 -7.73
CA ASP A 95 -4.24 2.81 -8.73
C ASP A 95 -4.61 3.62 -9.98
N ALA A 96 -3.86 3.38 -11.07
CA ALA A 96 -3.98 4.11 -12.33
C ALA A 96 -5.37 3.96 -12.99
N ASP A 97 -6.12 2.92 -12.66
CA ASP A 97 -7.45 2.69 -13.23
C ASP A 97 -8.56 3.40 -12.45
N LEU A 98 -8.30 3.80 -11.19
CA LEU A 98 -9.31 4.30 -10.26
C LEU A 98 -9.04 5.71 -9.75
N VAL A 99 -7.83 6.24 -9.95
CA VAL A 99 -7.42 7.57 -9.50
C VAL A 99 -7.02 8.41 -10.69
N VAL A 100 -7.69 9.54 -10.86
CA VAL A 100 -7.36 10.57 -11.84
C VAL A 100 -6.82 11.78 -11.09
N MET A 101 -5.55 12.09 -11.35
CA MET A 101 -4.93 13.31 -10.82
C MET A 101 -5.44 14.52 -11.61
N ASP A 102 -5.79 15.58 -10.90
CA ASP A 102 -6.30 16.84 -11.45
C ASP A 102 -5.21 17.74 -12.07
N GLY A 103 -3.96 17.28 -12.08
CA GLY A 103 -2.81 18.04 -12.55
C GLY A 103 -2.32 19.14 -11.60
N SER A 104 -2.93 19.24 -10.41
CA SER A 104 -2.45 20.16 -9.39
C SER A 104 -1.06 19.76 -8.88
N PRO A 105 -0.19 20.72 -8.51
CA PRO A 105 1.10 20.41 -7.93
C PRO A 105 0.92 19.64 -6.61
N LEU A 106 1.47 18.43 -6.55
CA LEU A 106 1.52 17.65 -5.32
C LEU A 106 2.83 17.91 -4.55
N PRO A 107 2.77 18.08 -3.21
CA PRO A 107 3.96 18.22 -2.39
C PRO A 107 4.61 16.84 -2.17
N VAL A 108 5.08 16.20 -3.24
CA VAL A 108 5.65 14.84 -3.22
C VAL A 108 6.83 14.74 -4.18
N LYS A 109 7.82 13.91 -3.83
CA LYS A 109 9.02 13.73 -4.65
C LYS A 109 8.77 12.83 -5.86
N ARG A 110 8.00 11.76 -5.67
CA ARG A 110 7.73 10.74 -6.70
C ARG A 110 6.28 10.29 -6.68
N VAL A 111 5.74 10.05 -7.87
CA VAL A 111 4.39 9.53 -8.06
C VAL A 111 4.46 8.33 -9.01
N TYR A 112 3.93 7.19 -8.58
CA TYR A 112 3.86 5.98 -9.40
C TYR A 112 2.40 5.57 -9.62
N ALA A 113 2.02 5.46 -10.88
CA ALA A 113 0.69 4.98 -11.28
C ALA A 113 0.76 3.49 -11.62
N ILE A 114 0.13 2.66 -10.78
CA ILE A 114 0.12 1.20 -10.93
C ILE A 114 -1.29 0.77 -11.33
N PRO A 115 -1.51 0.08 -12.47
CA PRO A 115 -2.84 -0.41 -12.86
C PRO A 115 -3.23 -1.66 -12.06
N ALA A 116 -3.29 -1.54 -10.73
CA ALA A 116 -3.40 -2.66 -9.81
C ALA A 116 -4.73 -3.39 -9.97
N THR A 117 -5.83 -2.65 -10.15
CA THR A 117 -7.16 -3.22 -10.39
C THR A 117 -7.20 -4.00 -11.71
N ARG A 118 -6.68 -3.45 -12.81
CA ARG A 118 -6.63 -4.15 -14.11
C ARG A 118 -5.75 -5.39 -14.08
N LEU A 119 -4.59 -5.33 -13.42
CA LEU A 119 -3.70 -6.48 -13.25
C LEU A 119 -4.37 -7.60 -12.43
N ALA A 120 -5.05 -7.25 -11.34
CA ALA A 120 -5.80 -8.23 -10.54
C ALA A 120 -6.98 -8.85 -11.31
N ASP A 121 -7.64 -8.06 -12.17
CA ASP A 121 -8.70 -8.56 -13.04
C ASP A 121 -8.17 -9.57 -14.07
N GLY A 122 -6.99 -9.31 -14.66
CA GLY A 122 -6.31 -10.24 -15.56
C GLY A 122 -5.88 -11.56 -14.88
N LEU A 123 -5.75 -11.57 -13.54
CA LEU A 123 -5.52 -12.77 -12.74
C LEU A 123 -6.83 -13.49 -12.34
N GLY A 124 -7.97 -12.96 -12.77
CA GLY A 124 -9.30 -13.54 -12.60
C GLY A 124 -10.05 -13.09 -11.35
N ARG A 125 -9.47 -12.24 -10.47
CA ARG A 125 -10.16 -11.72 -9.29
C ARG A 125 -9.69 -10.31 -8.89
N LYS A 126 -10.52 -9.30 -9.09
CA LYS A 126 -10.25 -7.91 -8.62
C LYS A 126 -9.96 -7.78 -7.12
N ILE A 127 -10.44 -8.72 -6.30
CA ILE A 127 -10.25 -8.69 -4.84
C ILE A 127 -8.77 -8.75 -4.40
N VAL A 128 -7.85 -9.17 -5.28
CA VAL A 128 -6.40 -9.20 -4.99
C VAL A 128 -5.65 -7.94 -5.47
N ALA A 129 -6.37 -6.88 -5.89
CA ALA A 129 -5.74 -5.61 -6.31
C ALA A 129 -4.86 -5.00 -5.22
N ASN A 130 -5.24 -5.11 -3.95
CA ASN A 130 -4.41 -4.64 -2.85
C ASN A 130 -3.08 -5.39 -2.75
N VAL A 131 -3.07 -6.69 -3.08
CA VAL A 131 -1.86 -7.52 -3.06
C VAL A 131 -0.94 -7.21 -4.24
N VAL A 132 -1.52 -6.91 -5.41
CA VAL A 132 -0.75 -6.33 -6.53
C VAL A 132 -0.10 -5.01 -6.09
N MET A 133 -0.86 -4.13 -5.43
CA MET A 133 -0.32 -2.86 -4.94
C MET A 133 0.77 -3.06 -3.88
N LEU A 134 0.66 -4.05 -2.99
CA LEU A 134 1.71 -4.41 -2.03
C LEU A 134 3.00 -4.88 -2.74
N GLY A 135 2.88 -5.63 -3.83
CA GLY A 135 4.02 -5.99 -4.67
C GLY A 135 4.76 -4.76 -5.19
N ALA A 136 4.01 -3.83 -5.79
CA ALA A 136 4.58 -2.60 -6.33
C ALA A 136 5.21 -1.73 -5.23
N LEU A 137 4.54 -1.61 -4.08
CA LEU A 137 5.04 -0.91 -2.90
C LEU A 137 6.44 -1.41 -2.50
N VAL A 138 6.62 -2.73 -2.36
CA VAL A 138 7.90 -3.30 -1.94
C VAL A 138 8.99 -3.05 -2.99
N ALA A 139 8.69 -3.26 -4.27
CA ALA A 139 9.63 -3.01 -5.36
C ALA A 139 10.13 -1.55 -5.42
N ILE A 140 9.23 -0.60 -5.19
CA ILE A 140 9.51 0.84 -5.30
C ILE A 140 10.22 1.37 -4.05
N THR A 141 9.82 0.91 -2.87
CA THR A 141 10.20 1.55 -1.60
C THR A 141 11.18 0.75 -0.75
N GLY A 142 11.24 -0.58 -0.92
CA GLY A 142 12.00 -1.45 -0.03
C GLY A 142 11.60 -1.35 1.43
N ILE A 143 10.36 -0.92 1.75
CA ILE A 143 9.90 -0.67 3.13
C ILE A 143 10.06 -1.92 4.03
N VAL A 144 9.89 -3.10 3.43
CA VAL A 144 10.16 -4.42 3.98
C VAL A 144 10.84 -5.29 2.92
N SER A 145 11.45 -6.40 3.31
CA SER A 145 12.02 -7.36 2.37
C SER A 145 10.94 -8.01 1.50
N ARG A 146 11.35 -8.45 0.30
CA ARG A 146 10.44 -9.11 -0.66
C ARG A 146 9.87 -10.40 -0.05
N GLU A 147 10.71 -11.13 0.65
CA GLU A 147 10.42 -12.41 1.28
C GLU A 147 9.46 -12.21 2.46
N ALA A 148 9.72 -11.23 3.33
CA ALA A 148 8.85 -10.93 4.47
C ALA A 148 7.43 -10.54 4.04
N MET A 149 7.30 -9.73 2.98
CA MET A 149 5.99 -9.37 2.47
C MET A 149 5.25 -10.59 1.91
N LEU A 150 5.94 -11.46 1.14
CA LEU A 150 5.32 -12.67 0.59
C LEU A 150 4.85 -13.62 1.72
N GLU A 151 5.69 -13.88 2.71
CA GLU A 151 5.35 -14.70 3.87
C GLU A 151 4.17 -14.11 4.66
N ALA A 152 4.16 -12.79 4.85
CA ALA A 152 3.05 -12.10 5.49
C ALA A 152 1.74 -12.23 4.71
N ILE A 153 1.77 -12.16 3.38
CA ILE A 153 0.60 -12.36 2.52
C ILE A 153 0.09 -13.80 2.66
N LEU A 154 0.94 -14.80 2.43
CA LEU A 154 0.55 -16.22 2.39
C LEU A 154 0.04 -16.74 3.74
N SER A 155 0.54 -16.18 4.84
CA SER A 155 0.09 -16.48 6.19
C SER A 155 -1.14 -15.67 6.63
N SER A 156 -1.60 -14.69 5.84
CA SER A 156 -2.76 -13.84 6.14
C SER A 156 -3.99 -14.15 5.28
N VAL A 157 -3.83 -14.97 4.23
CA VAL A 157 -4.92 -15.37 3.32
C VAL A 157 -5.31 -16.84 3.51
N PRO A 158 -6.55 -17.22 3.16
CA PRO A 158 -6.96 -18.63 3.16
C PRO A 158 -6.05 -19.51 2.30
N PRO A 159 -5.77 -20.77 2.69
CA PRO A 159 -4.91 -21.68 1.94
C PRO A 159 -5.29 -21.82 0.45
N ARG A 160 -6.58 -21.94 0.16
CA ARG A 160 -7.13 -22.06 -1.20
C ARG A 160 -6.88 -20.85 -2.12
N THR A 161 -6.45 -19.71 -1.57
CA THR A 161 -6.18 -18.48 -2.33
C THR A 161 -4.69 -18.13 -2.36
N ARG A 162 -3.81 -18.93 -1.74
CA ARG A 162 -2.37 -18.63 -1.64
C ARG A 162 -1.70 -18.45 -2.99
N GLU A 163 -1.88 -19.40 -3.91
CA GLU A 163 -1.29 -19.34 -5.26
C GLU A 163 -1.71 -18.08 -6.02
N LEU A 164 -2.99 -17.70 -5.93
CA LEU A 164 -3.48 -16.48 -6.57
C LEU A 164 -2.84 -15.23 -5.96
N ASN A 165 -2.68 -15.17 -4.63
CA ASN A 165 -2.08 -14.02 -3.97
C ASN A 165 -0.57 -13.93 -4.21
N GLU A 166 0.13 -15.07 -4.31
CA GLU A 166 1.54 -15.12 -4.70
C GLU A 166 1.76 -14.58 -6.12
N ARG A 167 0.92 -15.02 -7.06
CA ARG A 167 0.92 -14.49 -8.43
C ARG A 167 0.61 -13.00 -8.45
N ALA A 168 -0.40 -12.55 -7.70
CA ALA A 168 -0.75 -11.13 -7.60
C ALA A 168 0.40 -10.29 -7.06
N TYR A 169 1.06 -10.75 -5.99
CA TYR A 169 2.21 -10.09 -5.40
C TYR A 169 3.37 -10.01 -6.41
N THR A 170 3.69 -11.12 -7.08
CA THR A 170 4.76 -11.18 -8.08
C THR A 170 4.48 -10.24 -9.26
N THR A 171 3.26 -10.25 -9.80
CA THR A 171 2.85 -9.33 -10.86
C THR A 171 3.00 -7.87 -10.43
N GLY A 172 2.58 -7.55 -9.20
CA GLY A 172 2.74 -6.22 -8.63
C GLY A 172 4.20 -5.80 -8.48
N TYR A 173 5.05 -6.72 -7.99
CA TYR A 173 6.48 -6.49 -7.76
C TYR A 173 7.22 -6.19 -9.07
N GLU A 174 7.00 -7.00 -10.11
CA GLU A 174 7.61 -6.74 -11.42
C GLU A 174 7.08 -5.42 -12.01
N LYS A 175 5.78 -5.12 -11.85
CA LYS A 175 5.25 -3.84 -12.32
C LYS A 175 5.85 -2.64 -11.59
N GLY A 176 6.09 -2.76 -10.29
CA GLY A 176 6.78 -1.73 -9.51
C GLY A 176 8.23 -1.51 -9.96
N LYS A 177 8.96 -2.58 -10.31
CA LYS A 177 10.31 -2.48 -10.87
C LYS A 177 10.32 -1.78 -12.23
N GLU A 178 9.38 -2.10 -13.12
CA GLU A 178 9.23 -1.41 -14.40
C GLU A 178 9.00 0.11 -14.19
N ALA A 179 8.11 0.46 -13.26
CA ALA A 179 7.81 1.85 -12.95
C ALA A 179 9.04 2.59 -12.38
N LEU A 180 9.80 1.96 -11.48
CA LEU A 180 11.03 2.52 -10.93
C LEU A 180 12.12 2.72 -12.00
N GLY A 181 12.22 1.80 -12.96
CA GLY A 181 13.17 1.89 -14.07
C GLY A 181 12.81 2.97 -15.11
N ALA A 182 11.53 3.30 -15.26
CA ALA A 182 11.08 4.38 -16.12
C ALA A 182 11.34 5.78 -15.52
N ASP A 183 11.53 5.86 -14.20
CA ASP A 183 11.83 7.08 -13.45
C ASP A 183 13.34 7.40 -13.33
N SER A 184 14.21 6.53 -13.88
CA SER A 184 15.67 6.62 -13.81
C SER A 184 16.28 7.11 -15.12
#